data_AF-F6RMR3-F1
#
_entry.id   AF-F6RMR3-F1
#
_cell.length_a   1.000
_cell.length_b   1.000
_cell.length_c   1.000
_cell.angle_alpha   90.00
_cell.angle_beta   90.00
_cell.angle_gamma   90.00
#
_symmetry.space_group_name_H-M   'P 1'
#
loop_
_entity.id
_entity.type
_entity.pdbx_description
1 polymer ?
#
loop_
_entity_poly.entity_id
_entity_poly.type
_entity_poly.pdbx_seq_one_letter_code
_entity_poly.pdbx_strand_id
1 'polypeptide(L)'
;KLEGANVELHQDLKQTHEKLSAHDVAAKRTIARLQQDAENKFKELNKQCAAAQTEKQAAVMNYARREKELLDLRQKKDAAEMYARNTTKEREKAVAQLKAVKADFFKCKAALEKKEGEYSVQRQEIEKLKEEINSQIIKVRWAQNKLKTEVDSHKETKEKCDKMVSEIQQAKEETEQIRKNCHDMIKTYQESEEIKSNALDIELKEKLQTLTQKETETSEVRGILKQKTEELNMLKIKHKDLLEEEKLQAMEQLQSQLEAANVNVNELKVELDIAIEKRDTAISDLACKEEKEQQLLQFTERMSSKNTELAVRVEDLNAKVVSQTDEISLLKSQNSQLLTEVQSVTTSLEVETTTSKKSTSDMSTRLEEKEKSICQLLLQIEDLKDEMRTVKRKNNACVKDLSRQLNQAKRKMDNVDALSNASSPNSTNHSADCGSMGSRASSTNSLDRVNSYSETAITGNAGPVDRQMLIERIVRLQQIHAKKNDKIDFLQEHVQQLVEELQKKQRLIQHYIIREEAGVLAPPRQHTDSKPKHGMTLELSIEVNRKMQSVLEDTLLKNITLKESLEMLGKEIQRL
;
A
#
# COMPACT_ATOMS: atom_id res chain seq x y z
N LYS A 1 -107.30 106.00 63.68
CA LYS A 1 -107.10 104.52 63.71
C LYS A 1 -106.95 103.92 62.31
N LEU A 2 -107.74 104.35 61.30
CA LEU A 2 -107.62 103.85 59.92
C LEU A 2 -106.38 104.37 59.16
N GLU A 3 -105.93 105.62 59.39
CA GLU A 3 -104.73 106.15 58.73
C GLU A 3 -103.42 105.46 59.17
N GLY A 4 -103.28 105.13 60.45
CA GLY A 4 -102.10 104.40 60.97
C GLY A 4 -101.98 102.99 60.38
N ALA A 5 -103.09 102.25 60.28
CA ALA A 5 -103.12 100.92 59.66
C ALA A 5 -102.81 100.98 58.15
N ASN A 6 -103.17 102.07 57.47
CA ASN A 6 -102.87 102.26 56.05
C ASN A 6 -101.39 102.61 55.81
N VAL A 7 -100.78 103.38 56.72
CA VAL A 7 -99.32 103.64 56.73
C VAL A 7 -98.52 102.36 57.01
N GLU A 8 -98.96 101.54 57.98
CA GLU A 8 -98.36 100.23 58.25
C GLU A 8 -98.48 99.28 57.05
N LEU A 9 -99.65 99.18 56.41
CA LEU A 9 -99.87 98.40 55.19
C LEU A 9 -98.99 98.87 54.01
N HIS A 10 -98.84 100.19 53.83
CA HIS A 10 -97.95 100.74 52.81
C HIS A 10 -96.47 100.45 53.11
N GLN A 11 -96.07 100.48 54.38
CA GLN A 11 -94.72 100.12 54.80
C GLN A 11 -94.44 98.62 54.61
N ASP A 12 -95.40 97.76 54.94
CA ASP A 12 -95.31 96.31 54.73
C ASP A 12 -95.30 95.92 53.24
N LEU A 13 -96.12 96.57 52.41
CA LEU A 13 -96.09 96.41 50.95
C LEU A 13 -94.74 96.83 50.36
N LYS A 14 -94.17 97.93 50.86
CA LYS A 14 -92.85 98.39 50.43
C LYS A 14 -91.75 97.39 50.84
N GLN A 15 -91.77 96.90 52.09
CA GLN A 15 -90.81 95.92 52.57
C GLN A 15 -90.92 94.57 51.84
N THR A 16 -92.14 94.10 51.56
CA THR A 16 -92.36 92.85 50.81
C THR A 16 -91.92 92.99 49.35
N HIS A 17 -92.17 94.14 48.71
CA HIS A 17 -91.68 94.42 47.36
C HIS A 17 -90.15 94.50 47.30
N GLU A 18 -89.50 95.16 48.28
CA GLU A 18 -88.04 95.22 48.40
C GLU A 18 -87.44 93.82 48.63
N LYS A 19 -88.04 93.00 49.49
CA LYS A 19 -87.64 91.60 49.72
C LYS A 19 -87.79 90.75 48.46
N LEU A 20 -88.90 90.88 47.73
CA LEU A 20 -89.15 90.16 46.48
C LEU A 20 -88.13 90.56 45.41
N SER A 21 -87.88 91.87 45.25
CA SER A 21 -86.85 92.40 44.34
C SER A 21 -85.45 91.90 44.70
N ALA A 22 -85.08 91.89 45.98
CA ALA A 22 -83.81 91.33 46.45
C ALA A 22 -83.70 89.82 46.18
N HIS A 23 -84.79 89.07 46.39
CA HIS A 23 -84.86 87.65 46.06
C HIS A 23 -84.72 87.40 44.56
N ASP A 24 -85.39 88.19 43.72
CA ASP A 24 -85.29 88.11 42.25
C ASP A 24 -83.87 88.42 41.77
N VAL A 25 -83.22 89.43 42.33
CA VAL A 25 -81.82 89.76 42.02
C VAL A 25 -80.88 88.63 42.48
N ALA A 26 -81.09 88.06 43.66
CA ALA A 26 -80.31 86.93 44.15
C ALA A 26 -80.51 85.66 43.30
N ALA A 27 -81.76 85.37 42.90
CA ALA A 27 -82.10 84.26 42.01
C ALA A 27 -81.47 84.45 40.63
N LYS A 28 -81.55 85.66 40.04
CA LYS A 28 -80.89 86.00 38.77
C LYS A 28 -79.36 85.86 38.85
N ARG A 29 -78.73 86.32 39.94
CA ARG A 29 -77.28 86.13 40.17
C ARG A 29 -76.93 84.65 40.29
N THR A 30 -77.75 83.87 40.99
CA THR A 30 -77.53 82.42 41.15
C THR A 30 -77.70 81.68 39.83
N ILE A 31 -78.74 81.99 39.05
CA ILE A 31 -78.95 81.44 37.70
C ILE A 31 -77.78 81.81 36.78
N ALA A 32 -77.34 83.07 36.77
CA ALA A 32 -76.21 83.51 35.95
C ALA A 32 -74.91 82.78 36.35
N ARG A 33 -74.65 82.61 37.65
CA ARG A 33 -73.51 81.82 38.14
C ARG A 33 -73.59 80.36 37.72
N LEU A 34 -74.76 79.73 37.86
CA LEU A 34 -74.97 78.34 37.44
C LEU A 34 -74.84 78.17 35.92
N GLN A 35 -75.33 79.13 35.13
CA GLN A 35 -75.15 79.15 33.67
C GLN A 35 -73.68 79.29 33.31
N GLN A 36 -72.94 80.19 33.95
CA GLN A 36 -71.51 80.35 33.74
C GLN A 36 -70.72 79.11 34.15
N ASP A 37 -71.04 78.50 35.30
CA ASP A 37 -70.41 77.26 35.76
C ASP A 37 -70.72 76.08 34.81
N ALA A 38 -71.95 75.99 34.30
CA ALA A 38 -72.33 74.99 33.30
C ALA A 38 -71.63 75.22 31.96
N GLU A 39 -71.51 76.47 31.51
CA GLU A 39 -70.80 76.83 30.28
C GLU A 39 -69.30 76.53 30.38
N ASN A 40 -68.67 76.84 31.52
CA ASN A 40 -67.28 76.50 31.79
C ASN A 40 -67.05 74.99 31.80
N LYS A 41 -67.94 74.22 32.45
CA LYS A 41 -67.91 72.75 32.42
C LYS A 41 -68.08 72.21 31.01
N PHE A 42 -68.98 72.78 30.21
CA PHE A 42 -69.21 72.37 28.83
C PHE A 42 -67.97 72.64 27.95
N LYS A 43 -67.33 73.81 28.11
CA LYS A 43 -66.07 74.14 27.42
C LYS A 43 -64.95 73.18 27.80
N GLU A 44 -64.80 72.87 29.09
CA GLU A 44 -63.77 71.94 29.57
C GLU A 44 -64.02 70.51 29.06
N LEU A 45 -65.27 70.02 29.13
CA LEU A 45 -65.63 68.71 28.58
C LEU A 45 -65.38 68.62 27.07
N ASN A 46 -65.71 69.68 26.31
CA ASN A 46 -65.42 69.73 24.87
C ASN A 46 -63.91 69.72 24.60
N LYS A 47 -63.11 70.44 25.41
CA LYS A 47 -61.65 70.42 25.29
C LYS A 47 -61.08 69.03 25.58
N GLN A 48 -61.57 68.36 26.62
CA GLN A 48 -61.17 66.99 26.96
C GLN A 48 -61.60 65.99 25.86
N CYS A 49 -62.79 66.13 25.30
CA CYS A 49 -63.26 65.30 24.20
C CYS A 49 -62.41 65.50 22.93
N ALA A 50 -62.07 66.75 22.61
CA ALA A 50 -61.16 67.06 21.50
C ALA A 50 -59.76 66.48 21.73
N ALA A 51 -59.20 66.62 22.94
CA ALA A 51 -57.91 66.03 23.31
C ALA A 51 -57.93 64.50 23.16
N ALA A 52 -58.93 63.83 23.73
CA ALA A 52 -59.11 62.38 23.61
C ALA A 52 -59.26 61.93 22.14
N GLN A 53 -59.94 62.72 21.31
CA GLN A 53 -60.07 62.44 19.89
C GLN A 53 -58.72 62.57 19.15
N THR A 54 -57.91 63.59 19.48
CA THR A 54 -56.56 63.73 18.91
C THR A 54 -55.63 62.61 19.35
N GLU A 55 -55.70 62.19 20.62
CA GLU A 55 -54.93 61.05 21.13
C GLU A 55 -55.35 59.74 20.46
N LYS A 56 -56.65 59.51 20.27
CA LYS A 56 -57.17 58.36 19.53
C LYS A 56 -56.64 58.34 18.09
N GLN A 57 -56.71 59.47 17.39
CA GLN A 57 -56.19 59.57 16.02
C GLN A 57 -54.67 59.33 15.97
N ALA A 58 -53.91 59.89 16.92
CA ALA A 58 -52.48 59.65 17.04
C ALA A 58 -52.16 58.17 17.32
N ALA A 59 -52.93 57.51 18.19
CA ALA A 59 -52.78 56.10 18.49
C ALA A 59 -53.02 55.23 17.25
N VAL A 60 -54.06 55.52 16.46
CA VAL A 60 -54.35 54.80 15.20
C VAL A 60 -53.22 54.99 14.19
N MET A 61 -52.73 56.22 14.00
CA MET A 61 -51.61 56.49 13.10
C MET A 61 -50.33 55.77 13.53
N ASN A 62 -50.04 55.74 14.84
CA ASN A 62 -48.91 55.01 15.39
C ASN A 62 -49.07 53.49 15.25
N TYR A 63 -50.28 52.96 15.38
CA TYR A 63 -50.57 51.55 15.13
C TYR A 63 -50.33 51.19 13.67
N ALA A 64 -50.88 51.97 12.73
CA ALA A 64 -50.68 51.76 11.30
C ALA A 64 -49.19 51.85 10.89
N ARG A 65 -48.43 52.80 11.49
CA ARG A 65 -46.98 52.89 11.28
C ARG A 65 -46.25 51.64 11.77
N ARG A 66 -46.55 51.19 13.00
CA ARG A 66 -45.94 49.97 13.56
C ARG A 66 -46.30 48.72 12.77
N GLU A 67 -47.54 48.61 12.30
CA GLU A 67 -47.99 47.49 11.48
C GLU A 67 -47.26 47.45 10.13
N LYS A 68 -47.08 48.61 9.48
CA LYS A 68 -46.26 48.73 8.27
C LYS A 68 -44.80 48.33 8.53
N GLU A 69 -44.19 48.86 9.60
CA GLU A 69 -42.82 48.49 9.98
C GLU A 69 -42.68 46.98 10.24
N LEU A 70 -43.70 46.37 10.87
CA LEU A 70 -43.74 44.94 11.13
C LEU A 70 -43.84 44.12 9.84
N LEU A 71 -44.63 44.57 8.86
CA LEU A 71 -44.71 43.94 7.53
C LEU A 71 -43.38 44.06 6.77
N ASP A 72 -42.75 45.23 6.78
CA ASP A 72 -41.44 45.44 6.13
C ASP A 72 -40.36 44.56 6.78
N LEU A 73 -40.38 44.41 8.11
CA LEU A 73 -39.48 43.51 8.83
C LEU A 73 -39.75 42.04 8.51
N ARG A 74 -41.01 41.62 8.35
CA ARG A 74 -41.36 40.26 7.91
C ARG A 74 -40.84 39.98 6.50
N GLN A 75 -41.04 40.91 5.55
CA GLN A 75 -40.53 40.74 4.19
C GLN A 75 -38.99 40.62 4.16
N LYS A 76 -38.28 41.47 4.93
CA LYS A 76 -36.82 41.38 5.04
C LYS A 76 -36.38 40.07 5.68
N LYS A 77 -37.10 39.59 6.70
CA LYS A 77 -36.85 38.29 7.33
C LYS A 77 -37.02 37.15 6.32
N ASP A 78 -38.13 37.11 5.59
CA ASP A 78 -38.42 36.05 4.61
C ASP A 78 -37.38 36.04 3.48
N ALA A 79 -36.96 37.22 3.01
CA ALA A 79 -35.88 37.35 2.04
C ALA A 79 -34.53 36.83 2.59
N ALA A 80 -34.19 37.16 3.84
CA ALA A 80 -32.98 36.67 4.50
C ALA A 80 -33.02 35.15 4.72
N GLU A 81 -34.17 34.59 5.10
CA GLU A 81 -34.35 33.14 5.24
C GLU A 81 -34.21 32.41 3.89
N MET A 82 -34.76 32.96 2.81
CA MET A 82 -34.59 32.42 1.46
C MET A 82 -33.12 32.45 1.03
N TYR A 83 -32.43 33.56 1.26
CA TYR A 83 -30.99 33.66 0.99
C TYR A 83 -30.19 32.63 1.79
N ALA A 84 -30.44 32.51 3.10
CA ALA A 84 -29.78 31.53 3.97
C ALA A 84 -30.01 30.08 3.50
N ARG A 85 -31.24 29.74 3.07
CA ARG A 85 -31.55 28.42 2.50
C ARG A 85 -30.77 28.14 1.22
N ASN A 86 -30.67 29.13 0.32
CA ASN A 86 -29.92 28.98 -0.92
C ASN A 86 -28.42 28.81 -0.66
N THR A 87 -27.82 29.64 0.20
CA THR A 87 -26.42 29.49 0.61
C THR A 87 -26.16 28.15 1.28
N THR A 88 -27.11 27.63 2.08
CA THR A 88 -27.00 26.30 2.70
C THR A 88 -26.97 25.19 1.66
N LYS A 89 -27.82 25.26 0.62
CA LYS A 89 -27.81 24.31 -0.51
C LYS A 89 -26.51 24.37 -1.30
N GLU A 90 -25.98 25.56 -1.55
CA GLU A 90 -24.69 25.74 -2.24
C GLU A 90 -23.52 25.17 -1.42
N ARG A 91 -23.51 25.43 -0.11
CA ARG A 91 -22.54 24.83 0.82
C ARG A 91 -22.61 23.30 0.79
N GLU A 92 -23.80 22.71 0.77
CA GLU A 92 -23.98 21.25 0.69
C GLU A 92 -23.45 20.68 -0.63
N LYS A 93 -23.71 21.35 -1.76
CA LYS A 93 -23.14 20.99 -3.07
C LYS A 93 -21.61 21.05 -3.06
N ALA A 94 -21.03 22.12 -2.51
CA ALA A 94 -19.58 22.27 -2.40
C ALA A 94 -18.96 21.19 -1.49
N VAL A 95 -19.61 20.85 -0.37
CA VAL A 95 -19.17 19.76 0.51
C VAL A 95 -19.24 18.40 -0.19
N ALA A 96 -20.29 18.14 -0.97
CA ALA A 96 -20.41 16.91 -1.76
C ALA A 96 -19.29 16.80 -2.82
N GLN A 97 -19.02 17.89 -3.54
CA GLN A 97 -17.90 17.96 -4.49
C GLN A 97 -16.55 17.73 -3.80
N LEU A 98 -16.34 18.34 -2.63
CA LEU A 98 -15.10 18.16 -1.86
C LEU A 98 -14.92 16.71 -1.40
N LYS A 99 -16.01 16.02 -1.02
CA LYS A 99 -15.98 14.58 -0.71
C LYS A 99 -15.62 13.74 -1.93
N ALA A 100 -16.17 14.06 -3.11
CA ALA A 100 -15.84 13.37 -4.36
C ALA A 100 -14.36 13.55 -4.75
N VAL A 101 -13.87 14.79 -4.73
CA VAL A 101 -12.45 15.11 -5.00
C VAL A 101 -11.53 14.42 -4.01
N LYS A 102 -11.89 14.36 -2.71
CA LYS A 102 -11.12 13.60 -1.72
C LYS A 102 -11.08 12.11 -2.02
N ALA A 103 -12.20 11.51 -2.42
CA ALA A 103 -12.24 10.10 -2.79
C ALA A 103 -11.34 9.82 -4.00
N ASP A 104 -11.39 10.68 -5.02
CA ASP A 104 -10.54 10.54 -6.21
C ASP A 104 -9.05 10.79 -5.90
N PHE A 105 -8.74 11.72 -5.00
CA PHE A 105 -7.38 11.90 -4.48
C PHE A 105 -6.84 10.60 -3.85
N PHE A 106 -7.62 9.93 -3.00
CA PHE A 106 -7.20 8.66 -2.40
C PHE A 106 -7.05 7.53 -3.43
N LYS A 107 -7.94 7.45 -4.43
CA LYS A 107 -7.79 6.50 -5.54
C LYS A 107 -6.50 6.73 -6.33
N CYS A 108 -6.22 7.98 -6.70
CA CYS A 108 -4.99 8.35 -7.40
C CYS A 108 -3.75 8.05 -6.56
N LYS A 109 -3.81 8.32 -5.24
CA LYS A 109 -2.72 8.00 -4.32
C LYS A 109 -2.45 6.50 -4.26
N ALA A 110 -3.49 5.67 -4.12
CA ALA A 110 -3.35 4.21 -4.09
C ALA A 110 -2.80 3.66 -5.42
N ALA A 111 -3.24 4.24 -6.56
CA ALA A 111 -2.70 3.88 -7.87
C ALA A 111 -1.20 4.23 -8.00
N LEU A 112 -0.79 5.38 -7.44
CA LEU A 112 0.62 5.79 -7.42
C LEU A 112 1.46 4.87 -6.53
N GLU A 113 1.00 4.55 -5.32
CA GLU A 113 1.68 3.60 -4.41
C GLU A 113 1.84 2.21 -5.07
N LYS A 114 0.81 1.73 -5.79
CA LYS A 114 0.91 0.49 -6.57
C LYS A 114 1.98 0.59 -7.66
N LYS A 115 2.02 1.70 -8.40
CA LYS A 115 3.02 1.92 -9.47
C LYS A 115 4.44 2.04 -8.92
N GLU A 116 4.62 2.64 -7.76
CA GLU A 116 5.90 2.66 -7.05
C GLU A 116 6.36 1.25 -6.65
N GLY A 117 5.43 0.41 -6.19
CA GLY A 117 5.67 -1.02 -5.94
C GLY A 117 6.14 -1.77 -7.18
N GLU A 118 5.38 -1.67 -8.28
CA GLU A 118 5.74 -2.28 -9.58
C GLU A 118 7.12 -1.81 -10.08
N TYR A 119 7.42 -0.52 -9.97
CA TYR A 119 8.73 0.04 -10.34
C TYR A 119 9.86 -0.52 -9.48
N SER A 120 9.65 -0.70 -8.18
CA SER A 120 10.62 -1.30 -7.27
C SER A 120 10.94 -2.75 -7.64
N VAL A 121 9.92 -3.54 -7.99
CA VAL A 121 10.09 -4.93 -8.46
C VAL A 121 10.87 -4.97 -9.77
N GLN A 122 10.46 -4.18 -10.76
CA GLN A 122 11.18 -4.09 -12.04
C GLN A 122 12.64 -3.65 -11.85
N ARG A 123 12.91 -2.73 -10.92
CA ARG A 123 14.27 -2.32 -10.60
C ARG A 123 15.10 -3.46 -10.01
N GLN A 124 14.53 -4.29 -9.16
CA GLN A 124 15.22 -5.48 -8.62
C GLN A 124 15.47 -6.53 -9.72
N GLU A 125 14.52 -6.74 -10.64
CA GLU A 125 14.68 -7.60 -11.82
C GLU A 125 15.87 -7.14 -12.67
N ILE A 126 15.97 -5.83 -12.94
CA ILE A 126 17.08 -5.25 -13.70
C ILE A 126 18.43 -5.52 -13.03
N GLU A 127 18.54 -5.38 -11.71
CA GLU A 127 19.79 -5.68 -11.00
C GLU A 127 20.15 -7.17 -11.06
N LYS A 128 19.18 -8.09 -10.92
CA LYS A 128 19.41 -9.52 -11.11
C LYS A 128 19.89 -9.85 -12.53
N LEU A 129 19.27 -9.26 -13.55
CA LEU A 129 19.68 -9.46 -14.94
C LEU A 129 21.09 -8.90 -15.18
N LYS A 130 21.48 -7.78 -14.56
CA LYS A 130 22.85 -7.27 -14.61
C LYS A 130 23.85 -8.24 -13.99
N GLU A 131 23.51 -8.83 -12.84
CA GLU A 131 24.36 -9.85 -12.20
C GLU A 131 24.50 -11.11 -13.07
N GLU A 132 23.41 -11.57 -13.69
CA GLU A 132 23.42 -12.70 -14.62
C GLU A 132 24.26 -12.41 -15.87
N ILE A 133 24.09 -11.23 -16.48
CA ILE A 133 24.91 -10.77 -17.60
C ILE A 133 26.39 -10.74 -17.19
N ASN A 134 26.71 -10.21 -16.01
CA ASN A 134 28.10 -10.16 -15.53
C ASN A 134 28.67 -11.57 -15.31
N SER A 135 27.89 -12.48 -14.73
CA SER A 135 28.26 -13.90 -14.59
C SER A 135 28.54 -14.55 -15.95
N GLN A 136 27.69 -14.27 -16.94
CA GLN A 136 27.87 -14.80 -18.29
C GLN A 136 29.09 -14.19 -19.01
N ILE A 137 29.36 -12.89 -18.82
CA ILE A 137 30.57 -12.22 -19.31
C ILE A 137 31.82 -12.89 -18.73
N ILE A 138 31.83 -13.21 -17.43
CA ILE A 138 32.96 -13.91 -16.79
C ILE A 138 33.17 -15.29 -17.41
N LYS A 139 32.09 -16.07 -17.61
CA LYS A 139 32.17 -17.40 -18.25
C LYS A 139 32.69 -17.33 -19.67
N VAL A 140 32.19 -16.38 -20.47
CA VAL A 140 32.67 -16.15 -21.84
C VAL A 140 34.14 -15.77 -21.84
N ARG A 141 34.56 -14.87 -20.95
CA ARG A 141 35.97 -14.48 -20.83
C ARG A 141 36.84 -15.67 -20.43
N TRP A 142 36.38 -16.53 -19.53
CA TRP A 142 37.09 -17.76 -19.16
C TRP A 142 37.22 -18.72 -20.35
N ALA A 143 36.13 -18.98 -21.07
CA ALA A 143 36.13 -19.84 -22.26
C ALA A 143 37.03 -19.28 -23.37
N GLN A 144 37.00 -17.96 -23.59
CA GLN A 144 37.86 -17.27 -24.55
C GLN A 144 39.34 -17.39 -24.18
N ASN A 145 39.67 -17.29 -22.89
CA ASN A 145 41.05 -17.45 -22.41
C ASN A 145 41.51 -18.91 -22.53
N LYS A 146 40.64 -19.87 -22.21
CA LYS A 146 40.91 -21.31 -22.38
C LYS A 146 41.16 -21.65 -23.85
N LEU A 147 40.30 -21.16 -24.76
CA LEU A 147 40.48 -21.34 -26.20
C LEU A 147 41.80 -20.73 -26.67
N LYS A 148 42.16 -19.54 -26.18
CA LYS A 148 43.45 -18.91 -26.50
C LYS A 148 44.63 -19.81 -26.11
N THR A 149 44.60 -20.40 -24.91
CA THR A 149 45.65 -21.34 -24.48
C THR A 149 45.72 -22.59 -25.37
N GLU A 150 44.59 -23.16 -25.78
CA GLU A 150 44.58 -24.31 -26.70
C GLU A 150 45.06 -23.93 -28.12
N VAL A 151 44.77 -22.71 -28.58
CA VAL A 151 45.29 -22.20 -29.85
C VAL A 151 46.81 -22.01 -29.79
N ASP A 152 47.33 -21.46 -28.69
CA ASP A 152 48.76 -21.27 -28.50
C ASP A 152 49.50 -22.62 -28.40
N SER A 153 48.92 -23.62 -27.71
CA SER A 153 49.49 -24.98 -27.64
C SER A 153 49.47 -25.69 -29.01
N HIS A 154 48.38 -25.57 -29.77
CA HIS A 154 48.30 -26.11 -31.13
C HIS A 154 49.30 -25.42 -32.07
N LYS A 155 49.54 -24.12 -31.89
CA LYS A 155 50.55 -23.40 -32.66
C LYS A 155 51.94 -23.97 -32.40
N GLU A 156 52.29 -24.23 -31.13
CA GLU A 156 53.56 -24.85 -30.77
C GLU A 156 53.71 -26.27 -31.32
N THR A 157 52.66 -27.11 -31.25
CA THR A 157 52.71 -28.47 -31.81
C THR A 157 52.81 -28.47 -33.32
N LYS A 158 52.12 -27.55 -34.00
CA LYS A 158 52.25 -27.35 -35.45
C LYS A 158 53.68 -26.97 -35.82
N GLU A 159 54.28 -25.99 -35.13
CA GLU A 159 55.66 -25.57 -35.38
C GLU A 159 56.67 -26.71 -35.16
N LYS A 160 56.45 -27.60 -34.18
CA LYS A 160 57.26 -28.81 -33.99
C LYS A 160 57.07 -29.83 -35.12
N CYS A 161 55.84 -30.03 -35.57
CA CYS A 161 55.53 -30.94 -36.67
C CYS A 161 56.18 -30.45 -37.98
N ASP A 162 56.08 -29.16 -38.28
CA ASP A 162 56.69 -28.54 -39.46
C ASP A 162 58.23 -28.71 -39.44
N LYS A 163 58.86 -28.60 -38.26
CA LYS A 163 60.30 -28.88 -38.08
C LYS A 163 60.65 -30.35 -38.36
N MET A 164 59.92 -31.30 -37.77
CA MET A 164 60.14 -32.73 -38.01
C MET A 164 59.97 -33.09 -39.49
N VAL A 165 58.99 -32.49 -40.17
CA VAL A 165 58.79 -32.67 -41.62
C VAL A 165 59.99 -32.16 -42.41
N SER A 166 60.54 -31.00 -42.04
CA SER A 166 61.75 -30.46 -42.67
C SER A 166 62.97 -31.35 -42.44
N GLU A 167 63.14 -31.91 -41.24
CA GLU A 167 64.22 -32.85 -40.91
C GLU A 167 64.08 -34.17 -41.69
N ILE A 168 62.87 -34.71 -41.79
CA ILE A 168 62.60 -35.91 -42.62
C ILE A 168 62.91 -35.62 -44.09
N GLN A 169 62.54 -34.44 -44.58
CA GLN A 169 62.82 -34.05 -45.96
C GLN A 169 64.33 -33.97 -46.21
N GLN A 170 65.08 -33.35 -45.30
CA GLN A 170 66.55 -33.29 -45.37
C GLN A 170 67.16 -34.69 -45.31
N ALA A 171 66.73 -35.56 -44.39
CA ALA A 171 67.22 -36.94 -44.30
C ALA A 171 66.92 -37.75 -45.57
N LYS A 172 65.75 -37.53 -46.22
CA LYS A 172 65.43 -38.14 -47.51
C LYS A 172 66.37 -37.65 -48.62
N GLU A 173 66.65 -36.35 -48.69
CA GLU A 173 67.58 -35.77 -49.66
C GLU A 173 69.02 -36.29 -49.45
N GLU A 174 69.47 -36.39 -48.20
CA GLU A 174 70.76 -37.01 -47.86
C GLU A 174 70.80 -38.49 -48.26
N THR A 175 69.72 -39.24 -48.01
CA THR A 175 69.64 -40.66 -48.43
C THR A 175 69.64 -40.79 -49.95
N GLU A 176 68.94 -39.92 -50.67
CA GLU A 176 68.94 -39.85 -52.14
C GLU A 176 70.35 -39.53 -52.67
N GLN A 177 71.04 -38.59 -52.03
CA GLN A 177 72.41 -38.23 -52.36
C GLN A 177 73.37 -39.40 -52.12
N ILE A 178 73.24 -40.13 -51.01
CA ILE A 178 74.03 -41.34 -50.73
C ILE A 178 73.75 -42.40 -51.79
N ARG A 179 72.48 -42.67 -52.13
CA ARG A 179 72.12 -43.61 -53.20
C ARG A 179 72.79 -43.24 -54.52
N LYS A 180 72.76 -41.95 -54.88
CA LYS A 180 73.39 -41.44 -56.10
C LYS A 180 74.91 -41.61 -56.07
N ASN A 181 75.57 -41.24 -54.96
CA ASN A 181 77.01 -41.41 -54.79
C ASN A 181 77.42 -42.90 -54.85
N CYS A 182 76.65 -43.80 -54.23
CA CYS A 182 76.87 -45.25 -54.33
C CYS A 182 76.70 -45.75 -55.76
N HIS A 183 75.69 -45.27 -56.49
CA HIS A 183 75.49 -45.62 -57.89
C HIS A 183 76.65 -45.15 -58.77
N ASP A 184 77.12 -43.90 -58.59
CA ASP A 184 78.27 -43.34 -59.30
C ASP A 184 79.57 -44.11 -58.97
N MET A 185 79.75 -44.52 -57.71
CA MET A 185 80.87 -45.38 -57.28
C MET A 185 80.82 -46.76 -57.96
N ILE A 186 79.65 -47.39 -57.99
CA ILE A 186 79.47 -48.69 -58.68
C ILE A 186 79.75 -48.54 -60.17
N LYS A 187 79.25 -47.48 -60.81
CA LYS A 187 79.44 -47.23 -62.23
C LYS A 187 80.93 -47.03 -62.57
N THR A 188 81.64 -46.20 -61.81
CA THR A 188 83.09 -46.00 -61.97
C THR A 188 83.89 -47.28 -61.71
N TYR A 189 83.48 -48.12 -60.74
CA TYR A 189 84.07 -49.43 -60.53
C TYR A 189 83.87 -50.36 -61.73
N GLN A 190 82.63 -50.45 -62.25
CA GLN A 190 82.31 -51.25 -63.43
C GLN A 190 83.07 -50.78 -64.67
N GLU A 191 83.13 -49.47 -64.92
CA GLU A 191 83.93 -48.89 -66.00
C GLU A 191 85.42 -49.24 -65.84
N SER A 192 85.95 -49.22 -64.61
CA SER A 192 87.34 -49.62 -64.34
C SER A 192 87.60 -51.12 -64.55
N GLU A 193 86.62 -51.97 -64.20
CA GLU A 193 86.70 -53.42 -64.38
C GLU A 193 86.56 -53.80 -65.85
N GLU A 194 85.71 -53.09 -66.61
CA GLU A 194 85.57 -53.23 -68.05
C GLU A 194 86.86 -52.82 -68.78
N ILE A 195 87.49 -51.69 -68.39
CA ILE A 195 88.80 -51.29 -68.92
C ILE A 195 89.87 -52.35 -68.61
N LYS A 196 89.87 -52.90 -67.39
CA LYS A 196 90.82 -53.94 -66.98
C LYS A 196 90.59 -55.26 -67.73
N SER A 197 89.33 -55.65 -67.94
CA SER A 197 88.95 -56.80 -68.76
C SER A 197 89.39 -56.60 -70.21
N ASN A 198 89.12 -55.44 -70.79
CA ASN A 198 89.55 -55.08 -72.14
C ASN A 198 91.09 -55.10 -72.28
N ALA A 199 91.82 -54.67 -71.26
CA ALA A 199 93.28 -54.75 -71.23
C ALA A 199 93.80 -56.19 -71.16
N LEU A 200 93.19 -57.03 -70.30
CA LEU A 200 93.49 -58.46 -70.21
C LEU A 200 93.16 -59.21 -71.49
N ASP A 201 92.07 -58.87 -72.17
CA ASP A 201 91.69 -59.46 -73.45
C ASP A 201 92.69 -59.09 -74.56
N ILE A 202 93.22 -57.86 -74.57
CA ILE A 202 94.31 -57.47 -75.48
C ILE A 202 95.56 -58.31 -75.19
N GLU A 203 95.96 -58.44 -73.92
CA GLU A 203 97.12 -59.24 -73.51
C GLU A 203 96.94 -60.74 -73.81
N LEU A 204 95.72 -61.27 -73.65
CA LEU A 204 95.37 -62.64 -74.01
C LEU A 204 95.46 -62.84 -75.53
N LYS A 205 95.06 -61.85 -76.33
CA LYS A 205 95.14 -61.89 -77.80
C LYS A 205 96.58 -61.90 -78.29
N GLU A 206 97.46 -61.13 -77.66
CA GLU A 206 98.91 -61.14 -77.93
C GLU A 206 99.55 -62.49 -77.52
N LYS A 207 99.14 -63.06 -76.38
CA LYS A 207 99.55 -64.41 -75.95
C LYS A 207 99.03 -65.51 -76.90
N LEU A 208 97.82 -65.38 -77.42
CA LEU A 208 97.25 -66.30 -78.42
C LEU A 208 98.01 -66.22 -79.75
N GLN A 209 98.45 -65.02 -80.16
CA GLN A 209 99.24 -64.82 -81.37
C GLN A 209 100.65 -65.42 -81.27
N THR A 210 101.23 -65.46 -80.07
CA THR A 210 102.54 -66.13 -79.82
C THR A 210 102.42 -67.65 -79.64
N LEU A 211 101.26 -68.16 -79.19
CA LEU A 211 100.97 -69.60 -79.07
C LEU A 211 100.59 -70.25 -80.41
N THR A 212 99.81 -69.56 -81.26
CA THR A 212 99.48 -70.03 -82.62
C THR A 212 100.71 -70.22 -83.51
N GLN A 213 101.78 -69.45 -83.26
CA GLN A 213 103.08 -69.63 -83.91
C GLN A 213 103.86 -70.88 -83.42
N LYS A 214 103.51 -71.43 -82.25
CA LYS A 214 104.06 -72.71 -81.72
C LYS A 214 103.17 -73.92 -82.00
N GLU A 215 101.86 -73.72 -82.19
CA GLU A 215 100.90 -74.78 -82.54
C GLU A 215 101.05 -75.29 -83.98
N THR A 216 101.59 -74.49 -84.92
CA THR A 216 101.91 -74.95 -86.28
C THR A 216 103.04 -75.99 -86.34
N GLU A 217 103.84 -76.13 -85.28
CA GLU A 217 104.96 -77.10 -85.22
C GLU A 217 104.63 -78.37 -84.42
N THR A 218 103.50 -78.43 -83.73
CA THR A 218 103.10 -79.56 -82.87
C THR A 218 101.73 -80.17 -83.21
N SER A 219 101.16 -79.79 -84.36
CA SER A 219 99.82 -80.15 -84.84
C SER A 219 99.71 -81.49 -85.61
N GLU A 220 100.81 -82.18 -85.96
CA GLU A 220 100.70 -83.31 -86.89
C GLU A 220 100.40 -84.69 -86.25
N VAL A 221 100.52 -84.91 -84.93
CA VAL A 221 100.55 -86.30 -84.43
C VAL A 221 99.63 -86.65 -83.25
N ARG A 222 98.97 -85.72 -82.54
CA ARG A 222 98.28 -86.08 -81.26
C ARG A 222 96.79 -85.77 -81.14
N GLY A 223 96.08 -85.54 -82.25
CA GLY A 223 94.63 -85.24 -82.25
C GLY A 223 93.66 -86.42 -82.11
N ILE A 224 94.13 -87.66 -82.22
CA ILE A 224 93.33 -88.84 -82.55
C ILE A 224 92.67 -89.73 -81.47
N LEU A 225 92.66 -89.54 -80.13
CA LEU A 225 92.02 -90.58 -79.27
C LEU A 225 91.72 -90.37 -77.75
N LYS A 226 91.59 -89.15 -77.20
CA LYS A 226 91.15 -89.00 -75.77
C LYS A 226 89.98 -88.05 -75.51
N GLN A 227 89.32 -87.59 -76.57
CA GLN A 227 88.18 -86.66 -76.50
C GLN A 227 86.83 -87.34 -76.20
N LYS A 228 86.76 -88.66 -75.94
CA LYS A 228 85.49 -89.38 -75.72
C LYS A 228 85.18 -89.81 -74.28
N THR A 229 86.06 -89.52 -73.32
CA THR A 229 85.87 -89.92 -71.91
C THR A 229 85.24 -88.84 -71.02
N GLU A 230 85.22 -87.58 -71.45
CA GLU A 230 84.79 -86.44 -70.61
C GLU A 230 83.28 -86.11 -70.67
N GLU A 231 82.53 -86.60 -71.67
CA GLU A 231 81.13 -86.22 -71.89
C GLU A 231 80.12 -86.85 -70.90
N LEU A 232 80.49 -87.90 -70.16
CA LEU A 232 79.56 -88.62 -69.28
C LEU A 232 79.37 -87.98 -67.89
N ASN A 233 80.27 -87.08 -67.45
CA ASN A 233 80.26 -86.52 -66.10
C ASN A 233 79.43 -85.23 -65.93
N MET A 234 79.06 -84.54 -67.02
CA MET A 234 78.32 -83.26 -66.96
C MET A 234 76.79 -83.41 -66.79
N LEU A 235 76.23 -84.62 -66.96
CA LEU A 235 74.78 -84.83 -66.92
C LEU A 235 74.23 -85.21 -65.52
N LYS A 236 75.09 -85.69 -64.61
CA LYS A 236 74.69 -86.07 -63.24
C LYS A 236 74.58 -84.90 -62.27
N ILE A 237 75.27 -83.78 -62.53
CA ILE A 237 75.30 -82.61 -61.63
C ILE A 237 74.01 -81.77 -61.79
N LYS A 238 73.54 -81.55 -63.03
CA LYS A 238 72.33 -80.74 -63.31
C LYS A 238 71.02 -81.27 -62.70
N HIS A 239 70.90 -82.57 -62.42
CA HIS A 239 69.65 -83.14 -61.90
C HIS A 239 69.51 -83.05 -60.38
N LYS A 240 70.62 -82.80 -59.65
CA LYS A 240 70.61 -82.61 -58.20
C LYS A 240 70.24 -81.17 -57.82
N ASP A 241 70.77 -80.21 -58.56
CA ASP A 241 70.62 -78.78 -58.26
C ASP A 241 69.16 -78.29 -58.47
N LEU A 242 68.47 -78.80 -59.49
CA LEU A 242 67.07 -78.46 -59.77
C LEU A 242 66.07 -78.98 -58.72
N LEU A 243 66.40 -80.07 -58.00
CA LEU A 243 65.54 -80.65 -56.96
C LEU A 243 65.73 -79.96 -55.59
N GLU A 244 66.90 -79.36 -55.35
CA GLU A 244 67.18 -78.56 -54.15
C GLU A 244 66.58 -77.14 -54.27
N GLU A 245 66.55 -76.56 -55.47
CA GLU A 245 66.00 -75.21 -55.71
C GLU A 245 64.47 -75.13 -55.59
N GLU A 246 63.72 -76.12 -56.08
CA GLU A 246 62.25 -76.18 -55.90
C GLU A 246 61.84 -76.34 -54.43
N LYS A 247 62.62 -77.09 -53.64
CA LYS A 247 62.36 -77.25 -52.20
C LYS A 247 62.64 -75.98 -51.41
N LEU A 248 63.66 -75.21 -51.80
CA LEU A 248 64.02 -73.95 -51.16
C LEU A 248 62.94 -72.89 -51.40
N GLN A 249 62.44 -72.77 -52.64
CA GLN A 249 61.37 -71.82 -53.00
C GLN A 249 60.04 -72.14 -52.28
N ALA A 250 59.69 -73.43 -52.14
CA ALA A 250 58.49 -73.83 -51.40
C ALA A 250 58.61 -73.54 -49.89
N MET A 251 59.81 -73.67 -49.32
CA MET A 251 60.06 -73.36 -47.91
C MET A 251 60.00 -71.85 -47.65
N GLU A 252 60.58 -71.03 -48.52
CA GLU A 252 60.51 -69.56 -48.42
C GLU A 252 59.07 -69.02 -48.52
N GLN A 253 58.24 -69.57 -49.42
CA GLN A 253 56.84 -69.17 -49.51
C GLN A 253 56.05 -69.49 -48.23
N LEU A 254 56.24 -70.68 -47.66
CA LEU A 254 55.60 -71.06 -46.40
C LEU A 254 56.08 -70.19 -45.23
N GLN A 255 57.37 -69.82 -45.21
CA GLN A 255 57.96 -68.98 -44.18
C GLN A 255 57.45 -67.53 -44.26
N SER A 256 57.30 -66.98 -45.47
CA SER A 256 56.70 -65.66 -45.70
C SER A 256 55.22 -65.62 -45.32
N GLN A 257 54.46 -66.68 -45.62
CA GLN A 257 53.05 -66.77 -45.21
C GLN A 257 52.90 -66.88 -43.68
N LEU A 258 53.81 -67.59 -43.00
CA LEU A 258 53.83 -67.70 -41.54
C LEU A 258 54.15 -66.36 -40.87
N GLU A 259 55.13 -65.60 -41.39
CA GLU A 259 55.46 -64.26 -40.90
C GLU A 259 54.31 -63.28 -41.10
N ALA A 260 53.67 -63.27 -42.27
CA ALA A 260 52.50 -62.42 -42.52
C ALA A 260 51.33 -62.74 -41.58
N ALA A 261 51.06 -64.02 -41.33
CA ALA A 261 50.03 -64.43 -40.37
C ALA A 261 50.36 -63.98 -38.94
N ASN A 262 51.63 -64.05 -38.52
CA ASN A 262 52.06 -63.59 -37.20
C ASN A 262 51.93 -62.08 -37.02
N VAL A 263 52.21 -61.28 -38.06
CA VAL A 263 52.00 -59.82 -38.04
C VAL A 263 50.51 -59.52 -37.87
N ASN A 264 49.63 -60.13 -38.66
CA ASN A 264 48.18 -59.96 -38.53
C ASN A 264 47.66 -60.35 -37.15
N VAL A 265 48.14 -61.46 -36.57
CA VAL A 265 47.75 -61.89 -35.22
C VAL A 265 48.18 -60.86 -34.17
N ASN A 266 49.36 -60.26 -34.32
CA ASN A 266 49.83 -59.23 -33.39
C ASN A 266 49.05 -57.92 -33.53
N GLU A 267 48.72 -57.50 -34.75
CA GLU A 267 47.86 -56.34 -35.00
C GLU A 267 46.47 -56.52 -34.37
N LEU A 268 45.84 -57.68 -34.57
CA LEU A 268 44.54 -58.00 -33.95
C LEU A 268 44.60 -58.05 -32.42
N LYS A 269 45.73 -58.47 -31.83
CA LYS A 269 45.92 -58.42 -30.37
C LYS A 269 45.99 -56.98 -29.85
N VAL A 270 46.73 -56.11 -30.53
CA VAL A 270 46.83 -54.69 -30.15
C VAL A 270 45.46 -54.00 -30.26
N GLU A 271 44.71 -54.27 -31.32
CA GLU A 271 43.34 -53.74 -31.46
C GLU A 271 42.39 -54.24 -30.36
N LEU A 272 42.51 -55.50 -29.97
CA LEU A 272 41.74 -56.08 -28.87
C LEU A 272 42.07 -55.41 -27.53
N ASP A 273 43.35 -55.18 -27.23
CA ASP A 273 43.78 -54.51 -26.00
C ASP A 273 43.26 -53.06 -25.93
N ILE A 274 43.32 -52.33 -27.04
CA ILE A 274 42.74 -50.97 -27.16
C ILE A 274 41.22 -51.00 -26.95
N ALA A 275 40.53 -52.01 -27.46
CA ALA A 275 39.09 -52.16 -27.27
C ALA A 275 38.72 -52.46 -25.81
N ILE A 276 39.53 -53.27 -25.12
CA ILE A 276 39.35 -53.57 -23.69
C ILE A 276 39.53 -52.31 -22.84
N GLU A 277 40.56 -51.51 -23.10
CA GLU A 277 40.82 -50.26 -22.36
C GLU A 277 39.69 -49.23 -22.57
N LYS A 278 39.16 -49.11 -23.79
CA LYS A 278 37.98 -48.28 -24.10
C LYS A 278 36.72 -48.77 -23.38
N ARG A 279 36.54 -50.07 -23.23
CA ARG A 279 35.41 -50.65 -22.50
C ARG A 279 35.52 -50.33 -21.01
N ASP A 280 36.71 -50.48 -20.42
CA ASP A 280 36.92 -50.28 -18.99
C ASP A 280 36.77 -48.82 -18.58
N THR A 281 37.28 -47.89 -19.40
CA THR A 281 37.05 -46.45 -19.23
C THR A 281 35.56 -46.09 -19.31
N ALA A 282 34.82 -46.65 -20.28
CA ALA A 282 33.37 -46.43 -20.39
C ALA A 282 32.59 -46.97 -19.18
N ILE A 283 32.97 -48.13 -18.64
CA ILE A 283 32.36 -48.69 -17.41
C ILE A 283 32.62 -47.77 -16.21
N SER A 284 33.85 -47.26 -16.07
CA SER A 284 34.20 -46.32 -14.99
C SER A 284 33.40 -45.01 -15.08
N ASP A 285 33.23 -44.47 -16.29
CA ASP A 285 32.43 -43.26 -16.53
C ASP A 285 30.94 -43.46 -16.21
N LEU A 286 30.39 -44.65 -16.51
CA LEU A 286 29.01 -44.99 -16.17
C LEU A 286 28.83 -45.08 -14.65
N ALA A 287 29.75 -45.73 -13.93
CA ALA A 287 29.70 -45.80 -12.46
C ALA A 287 29.75 -44.40 -11.81
N CYS A 288 30.59 -43.49 -12.34
CA CYS A 288 30.64 -42.09 -11.86
C CYS A 288 29.32 -41.33 -12.11
N LYS A 289 28.62 -41.62 -13.22
CA LYS A 289 27.31 -41.02 -13.52
C LYS A 289 26.22 -41.55 -12.60
N GLU A 290 26.20 -42.85 -12.33
CA GLU A 290 25.25 -43.48 -11.39
C GLU A 290 25.40 -42.91 -9.97
N GLU A 291 26.64 -42.70 -9.50
CA GLU A 291 26.89 -42.07 -8.20
C GLU A 291 26.37 -40.63 -8.13
N LYS A 292 26.59 -39.84 -9.19
CA LYS A 292 26.07 -38.47 -9.30
C LYS A 292 24.54 -38.44 -9.34
N GLU A 293 23.93 -39.38 -10.06
CA GLU A 293 22.47 -39.52 -10.11
C GLU A 293 21.90 -39.86 -8.73
N GLN A 294 22.54 -40.78 -7.99
CA GLN A 294 22.12 -41.14 -6.63
C GLN A 294 22.24 -39.96 -5.66
N GLN A 295 23.28 -39.12 -5.78
CA GLN A 295 23.42 -37.90 -4.99
C GLN A 295 22.32 -36.87 -5.33
N LEU A 296 21.96 -36.72 -6.61
CA LEU A 296 20.86 -35.84 -7.04
C LEU A 296 19.50 -36.34 -6.54
N LEU A 297 19.27 -37.66 -6.53
CA LEU A 297 18.08 -38.30 -5.96
C LEU A 297 17.99 -38.04 -4.46
N GLN A 298 19.06 -38.26 -3.68
CA GLN A 298 19.08 -37.95 -2.25
C GLN A 298 18.87 -36.46 -1.98
N PHE A 299 19.44 -35.59 -2.80
CA PHE A 299 19.21 -34.14 -2.68
C PHE A 299 17.74 -33.80 -2.93
N THR A 300 17.15 -34.38 -3.97
CA THR A 300 15.73 -34.18 -4.31
C THR A 300 14.81 -34.70 -3.20
N GLU A 301 15.11 -35.87 -2.62
CA GLU A 301 14.37 -36.43 -1.49
C GLU A 301 14.44 -35.51 -0.26
N ARG A 302 15.63 -35.01 0.11
CA ARG A 302 15.79 -34.07 1.22
C ARG A 302 15.06 -32.76 0.98
N MET A 303 15.12 -32.22 -0.24
CA MET A 303 14.39 -31.01 -0.62
C MET A 303 12.87 -31.23 -0.56
N SER A 304 12.39 -32.38 -1.03
CA SER A 304 10.97 -32.74 -0.97
C SER A 304 10.50 -32.90 0.49
N SER A 305 11.25 -33.62 1.32
CA SER A 305 10.96 -33.77 2.75
C SER A 305 10.93 -32.42 3.46
N LYS A 306 11.92 -31.55 3.21
CA LYS A 306 11.92 -30.20 3.80
C LYS A 306 10.75 -29.34 3.31
N ASN A 307 10.35 -29.46 2.04
CA ASN A 307 9.18 -28.78 1.52
C ASN A 307 7.88 -29.26 2.20
N THR A 308 7.74 -30.57 2.46
CA THR A 308 6.59 -31.10 3.20
C THR A 308 6.55 -30.62 4.65
N GLU A 309 7.69 -30.59 5.33
CA GLU A 309 7.80 -30.07 6.70
C GLU A 309 7.44 -28.58 6.77
N LEU A 310 7.93 -27.79 5.80
CA LEU A 310 7.60 -26.36 5.70
C LEU A 310 6.12 -26.16 5.37
N ALA A 311 5.51 -26.98 4.52
CA ALA A 311 4.09 -26.92 4.21
C ALA A 311 3.23 -27.15 5.47
N VAL A 312 3.54 -28.19 6.26
CA VAL A 312 2.87 -28.45 7.55
C VAL A 312 3.06 -27.29 8.52
N ARG A 313 4.28 -26.72 8.60
CA ARG A 313 4.56 -25.58 9.47
C ARG A 313 3.78 -24.32 9.08
N VAL A 314 3.57 -24.10 7.77
CA VAL A 314 2.76 -22.99 7.25
C VAL A 314 1.28 -23.21 7.60
N GLU A 315 0.76 -24.43 7.45
CA GLU A 315 -0.60 -24.80 7.85
C GLU A 315 -0.84 -24.51 9.34
N ASP A 316 0.07 -24.94 10.22
CA ASP A 316 -0.01 -24.70 11.68
C ASP A 316 0.00 -23.20 12.03
N LEU A 317 0.87 -22.42 11.37
CA LEU A 317 0.94 -20.98 11.59
C LEU A 317 -0.32 -20.28 11.09
N ASN A 318 -0.86 -20.69 9.94
CA ASN A 318 -2.12 -20.16 9.42
C ASN A 318 -3.29 -20.45 10.36
N ALA A 319 -3.40 -21.67 10.89
CA ALA A 319 -4.42 -22.02 11.88
C ALA A 319 -4.33 -21.13 13.13
N LYS A 320 -3.11 -20.82 13.59
CA LYS A 320 -2.88 -19.92 14.72
C LYS A 320 -3.27 -18.47 14.42
N VAL A 321 -2.97 -17.99 13.21
CA VAL A 321 -3.37 -16.64 12.76
C VAL A 321 -4.88 -16.52 12.70
N VAL A 322 -5.59 -17.53 12.18
CA VAL A 322 -7.06 -17.55 12.13
C VAL A 322 -7.64 -17.49 13.54
N SER A 323 -7.17 -18.36 14.45
CA SER A 323 -7.64 -18.36 15.84
C SER A 323 -7.42 -17.02 16.56
N GLN A 324 -6.25 -16.39 16.37
CA GLN A 324 -5.98 -15.06 16.95
C GLN A 324 -6.82 -13.95 16.29
N THR A 325 -7.13 -14.08 15.01
CA THR A 325 -7.99 -13.13 14.29
C THR A 325 -9.43 -13.21 14.81
N ASP A 326 -9.93 -14.42 15.08
CA ASP A 326 -11.25 -14.64 15.67
C ASP A 326 -11.33 -14.07 17.09
N GLU A 327 -10.27 -14.24 17.90
CA GLU A 327 -10.19 -13.65 19.24
C GLU A 327 -10.20 -12.12 19.19
N ILE A 328 -9.43 -11.51 18.28
CA ILE A 328 -9.43 -10.05 18.07
C ILE A 328 -10.80 -9.55 17.61
N SER A 329 -11.49 -10.30 16.74
CA SER A 329 -12.85 -10.01 16.30
C SER A 329 -13.82 -9.99 17.49
N LEU A 330 -13.75 -11.01 18.35
CA LEU A 330 -14.59 -11.12 19.55
C LEU A 330 -14.34 -9.96 20.53
N LEU A 331 -13.07 -9.66 20.83
CA LEU A 331 -12.68 -8.55 21.70
C LEU A 331 -13.08 -7.19 21.15
N LYS A 332 -13.06 -7.00 19.81
CA LYS A 332 -13.58 -5.79 19.16
C LYS A 332 -15.09 -5.67 19.31
N SER A 333 -15.83 -6.76 19.13
CA SER A 333 -17.28 -6.78 19.33
C SER A 333 -17.63 -6.43 20.78
N GLN A 334 -16.94 -7.02 21.75
CA GLN A 334 -17.12 -6.72 23.17
C GLN A 334 -16.80 -5.26 23.49
N ASN A 335 -15.71 -4.70 22.95
CA ASN A 335 -15.40 -3.28 23.12
C ASN A 335 -16.48 -2.36 22.52
N SER A 336 -17.05 -2.72 21.36
CA SER A 336 -18.13 -1.95 20.75
C SER A 336 -19.42 -1.98 21.59
N GLN A 337 -19.72 -3.12 22.22
CA GLN A 337 -20.85 -3.27 23.14
C GLN A 337 -20.65 -2.45 24.41
N LEU A 338 -19.46 -2.53 25.03
CA LEU A 338 -19.13 -1.72 26.20
C LEU A 338 -19.16 -0.21 25.88
N LEU A 339 -18.71 0.21 24.70
CA LEU A 339 -18.79 1.61 24.25
C LEU A 339 -20.24 2.10 24.12
N THR A 340 -21.12 1.27 23.57
CA THR A 340 -22.55 1.62 23.43
C THR A 340 -23.24 1.64 24.80
N GLU A 341 -22.90 0.73 25.70
CA GLU A 341 -23.38 0.73 27.07
C GLU A 341 -22.92 1.99 27.84
N VAL A 342 -21.63 2.33 27.77
CA VAL A 342 -21.09 3.57 28.37
C VAL A 342 -21.78 4.80 27.82
N GLN A 343 -22.03 4.88 26.51
CA GLN A 343 -22.78 5.99 25.92
C GLN A 343 -24.22 6.05 26.47
N SER A 344 -24.91 4.91 26.57
CA SER A 344 -26.28 4.87 27.11
C SER A 344 -26.35 5.33 28.57
N VAL A 345 -25.40 4.89 29.41
CA VAL A 345 -25.30 5.31 30.81
C VAL A 345 -24.99 6.79 30.91
N THR A 346 -24.07 7.29 30.07
CA THR A 346 -23.73 8.73 30.02
C THR A 346 -24.95 9.58 29.66
N THR A 347 -25.71 9.19 28.62
CA THR A 347 -26.93 9.91 28.24
C THR A 347 -28.01 9.85 29.33
N SER A 348 -28.15 8.72 30.03
CA SER A 348 -29.10 8.59 31.14
C SER A 348 -28.72 9.48 32.31
N LEU A 349 -27.43 9.54 32.64
CA LEU A 349 -26.89 10.42 33.68
C LEU A 349 -27.05 11.90 33.33
N GLU A 350 -26.88 12.28 32.05
CA GLU A 350 -27.15 13.65 31.59
C GLU A 350 -28.64 14.02 31.73
N VAL A 351 -29.55 13.10 31.44
CA VAL A 351 -30.99 13.30 31.64
C VAL A 351 -31.32 13.43 33.14
N GLU A 352 -30.76 12.58 34.00
CA GLU A 352 -30.99 12.64 35.45
C GLU A 352 -30.41 13.92 36.08
N THR A 353 -29.22 14.35 35.64
CA THR A 353 -28.62 15.60 36.13
C THR A 353 -29.37 16.84 35.65
N THR A 354 -29.92 16.84 34.42
CA THR A 354 -30.72 17.98 33.92
C THR A 354 -32.10 18.04 34.59
N THR A 355 -32.75 16.91 34.81
CA THR A 355 -34.02 16.83 35.55
C THR A 355 -33.87 17.17 37.03
N SER A 356 -32.79 16.70 37.67
CA SER A 356 -32.45 17.08 39.04
C SER A 356 -32.18 18.58 39.16
N LYS A 357 -31.35 19.16 38.27
CA LYS A 357 -31.10 20.61 38.21
C LYS A 357 -32.38 21.42 38.03
N LYS A 358 -33.29 20.98 37.15
CA LYS A 358 -34.59 21.62 36.94
C LYS A 358 -35.44 21.57 38.21
N SER A 359 -35.51 20.41 38.85
CA SER A 359 -36.25 20.24 40.12
C SER A 359 -35.67 21.10 41.24
N THR A 360 -34.35 21.21 41.36
CA THR A 360 -33.68 22.09 42.33
C THR A 360 -33.97 23.57 42.04
N SER A 361 -33.95 23.98 40.77
CA SER A 361 -34.33 25.34 40.35
C SER A 361 -35.79 25.66 40.68
N ASP A 362 -36.71 24.73 40.39
CA ASP A 362 -38.14 24.89 40.70
C ASP A 362 -38.38 24.95 42.22
N MET A 363 -37.64 24.17 43.02
CA MET A 363 -37.71 24.25 44.47
C MET A 363 -37.13 25.56 45.01
N SER A 364 -36.03 26.06 44.42
CA SER A 364 -35.43 27.36 44.78
C SER A 364 -36.39 28.52 44.52
N THR A 365 -37.04 28.56 43.36
CA THR A 365 -38.01 29.62 43.03
C THR A 365 -39.23 29.60 43.95
N ARG A 366 -39.75 28.41 44.29
CA ARG A 366 -40.83 28.26 45.28
C ARG A 366 -40.41 28.70 46.67
N LEU A 367 -39.15 28.46 47.04
CA LEU A 367 -38.61 28.90 48.33
C LEU A 367 -38.51 30.44 48.37
N GLU A 368 -38.01 31.08 47.31
CA GLU A 368 -37.99 32.54 47.18
C GLU A 368 -39.40 33.16 47.22
N GLU A 369 -40.40 32.53 46.60
CA GLU A 369 -41.79 32.98 46.66
C GLU A 369 -42.36 32.89 48.10
N LYS A 370 -42.03 31.82 48.82
CA LYS A 370 -42.43 31.67 50.22
C LYS A 370 -41.72 32.68 51.11
N GLU A 371 -40.42 32.93 50.90
CA GLU A 371 -39.68 33.99 51.60
C GLU A 371 -40.30 35.37 51.35
N LYS A 372 -40.65 35.70 50.11
CA LYS A 372 -41.37 36.95 49.77
C LYS A 372 -42.72 37.05 50.50
N SER A 373 -43.49 35.96 50.53
CA SER A 373 -44.76 35.91 51.26
C SER A 373 -44.56 36.08 52.78
N ILE A 374 -43.51 35.51 53.36
CA ILE A 374 -43.16 35.67 54.77
C ILE A 374 -42.80 37.12 55.07
N CYS A 375 -41.95 37.76 54.25
CA CYS A 375 -41.61 39.18 54.39
C CYS A 375 -42.86 40.08 54.33
N GLN A 376 -43.79 39.77 53.43
CA GLN A 376 -45.05 40.51 53.31
C GLN A 376 -45.95 40.34 54.55
N LEU A 377 -46.06 39.12 55.10
CA LEU A 377 -46.79 38.86 56.34
C LEU A 377 -46.13 39.52 57.55
N LEU A 378 -44.78 39.54 57.62
CA LEU A 378 -44.05 40.23 58.68
C LEU A 378 -44.30 41.74 58.66
N LEU A 379 -44.35 42.35 57.47
CA LEU A 379 -44.72 43.76 57.32
C LEU A 379 -46.15 44.01 57.82
N GLN A 380 -47.12 43.17 57.42
CA GLN A 380 -48.50 43.28 57.92
C GLN A 380 -48.60 43.13 59.43
N ILE A 381 -47.79 42.24 60.03
CA ILE A 381 -47.74 42.08 61.49
C ILE A 381 -47.19 43.35 62.15
N GLU A 382 -46.16 43.99 61.58
CA GLU A 382 -45.64 45.23 62.16
C GLU A 382 -46.63 46.39 61.99
N ASP A 383 -47.31 46.51 60.85
CA ASP A 383 -48.37 47.49 60.62
C ASP A 383 -49.51 47.31 61.65
N LEU A 384 -49.98 46.08 61.85
CA LEU A 384 -51.01 45.76 62.86
C LEU A 384 -50.52 46.00 64.30
N LYS A 385 -49.23 45.76 64.59
CA LYS A 385 -48.65 46.10 65.89
C LYS A 385 -48.63 47.61 66.10
N ASP A 386 -48.29 48.39 65.07
CA ASP A 386 -48.30 49.85 65.15
C ASP A 386 -49.71 50.40 65.28
N GLU A 387 -50.69 49.84 64.57
CA GLU A 387 -52.10 50.13 64.79
C GLU A 387 -52.53 49.79 66.22
N MET A 388 -52.16 48.62 66.75
CA MET A 388 -52.46 48.23 68.12
C MET A 388 -51.79 49.16 69.14
N ARG A 389 -50.53 49.55 68.94
CA ARG A 389 -49.85 50.57 69.77
C ARG A 389 -50.62 51.89 69.73
N THR A 390 -51.11 52.29 68.56
CA THR A 390 -51.87 53.54 68.36
C THR A 390 -53.24 53.48 69.03
N VAL A 391 -53.98 52.38 68.89
CA VAL A 391 -55.24 52.11 69.59
C VAL A 391 -55.02 52.06 71.10
N LYS A 392 -53.95 51.41 71.56
CA LYS A 392 -53.61 51.33 72.99
C LYS A 392 -53.30 52.72 73.56
N ARG A 393 -52.60 53.59 72.80
CA ARG A 393 -52.40 55.01 73.16
C ARG A 393 -53.73 55.78 73.21
N LYS A 394 -54.61 55.61 72.21
CA LYS A 394 -55.95 56.23 72.17
C LYS A 394 -56.84 55.77 73.33
N ASN A 395 -56.89 54.47 73.60
CA ASN A 395 -57.64 53.88 74.70
C ASN A 395 -57.07 54.33 76.05
N ASN A 396 -55.74 54.36 76.23
CA ASN A 396 -55.15 54.93 77.45
C ASN A 396 -55.48 56.40 77.62
N ALA A 397 -55.48 57.20 76.54
CA ALA A 397 -55.88 58.60 76.59
C ALA A 397 -57.36 58.73 76.98
N CYS A 398 -58.25 57.89 76.41
CA CYS A 398 -59.67 57.83 76.74
C CYS A 398 -59.92 57.39 78.19
N VAL A 399 -59.20 56.37 78.67
CA VAL A 399 -59.26 55.92 80.08
C VAL A 399 -58.74 57.01 81.02
N LYS A 400 -57.68 57.73 80.66
CA LYS A 400 -57.19 58.87 81.44
C LYS A 400 -58.22 60.01 81.46
N ASP A 401 -58.90 60.28 80.35
CA ASP A 401 -59.94 61.29 80.29
C ASP A 401 -61.19 60.89 81.11
N LEU A 402 -61.65 59.64 80.98
CA LEU A 402 -62.72 59.08 81.81
C LEU A 402 -62.34 59.05 83.30
N SER A 403 -61.10 58.73 83.64
CA SER A 403 -60.59 58.80 85.02
C SER A 403 -60.52 60.23 85.53
N ARG A 404 -60.19 61.20 84.66
CA ARG A 404 -60.22 62.63 84.98
C ARG A 404 -61.64 63.13 85.18
N GLN A 405 -62.61 62.68 84.38
CA GLN A 405 -64.04 62.96 84.55
C GLN A 405 -64.60 62.31 85.83
N LEU A 406 -64.20 61.06 86.13
CA LEU A 406 -64.55 60.36 87.38
C LEU A 406 -63.98 61.08 88.61
N ASN A 407 -62.73 61.52 88.56
CA ASN A 407 -62.12 62.31 89.63
C ASN A 407 -62.70 63.73 89.71
N GLN A 408 -63.16 64.33 88.61
CA GLN A 408 -63.93 65.58 88.63
C GLN A 408 -65.33 65.39 89.23
N ALA A 409 -65.98 64.25 89.00
CA ALA A 409 -67.25 63.90 89.64
C ALA A 409 -67.08 63.66 91.15
N LYS A 410 -65.99 63.00 91.56
CA LYS A 410 -65.60 62.89 92.99
C LYS A 410 -65.31 64.26 93.61
N ARG A 411 -64.56 65.13 92.92
CA ARG A 411 -64.28 66.52 93.36
C ARG A 411 -65.49 67.46 93.36
N LYS A 412 -66.61 67.10 92.72
CA LYS A 412 -67.89 67.82 92.85
C LYS A 412 -68.77 67.29 93.99
N MET A 413 -68.47 66.09 94.53
CA MET A 413 -69.10 65.57 95.75
C MET A 413 -68.35 65.99 97.03
N ASP A 414 -67.04 66.22 96.97
CA ASP A 414 -66.20 66.53 98.14
C ASP A 414 -66.03 68.04 98.45
N ASN A 415 -66.69 68.95 97.72
CA ASN A 415 -66.51 70.42 97.85
C ASN A 415 -67.78 71.18 98.30
N VAL A 416 -68.55 70.59 99.22
CA VAL A 416 -69.51 71.31 100.09
C VAL A 416 -68.92 71.63 101.47
N ASP A 417 -67.69 71.19 101.80
CA ASP A 417 -67.05 71.55 103.08
C ASP A 417 -65.60 72.06 102.92
N ALA A 418 -65.44 73.35 103.22
CA ALA A 418 -64.26 74.02 103.79
C ALA A 418 -62.93 74.12 102.98
N LEU A 419 -62.82 75.25 102.27
CA LEU A 419 -61.78 76.30 102.40
C LEU A 419 -60.31 75.90 102.69
N SER A 420 -59.39 76.24 101.77
CA SER A 420 -58.45 77.39 101.89
C SER A 420 -57.19 77.31 101.00
N ASN A 421 -56.89 78.47 100.39
CA ASN A 421 -55.58 79.03 99.97
C ASN A 421 -54.69 78.29 98.94
N ALA A 422 -54.51 78.85 97.73
CA ALA A 422 -53.45 79.81 97.32
C ALA A 422 -52.13 79.06 96.96
N SER A 423 -51.46 79.16 95.80
CA SER A 423 -51.31 80.20 94.79
C SER A 423 -50.73 79.60 93.48
N SER A 424 -50.87 80.36 92.39
CA SER A 424 -50.22 80.31 91.05
C SER A 424 -48.66 80.24 91.05
N PRO A 425 -47.91 80.26 89.90
CA PRO A 425 -48.27 80.18 88.46
C PRO A 425 -47.30 79.35 87.54
N ASN A 426 -47.60 79.32 86.23
CA ASN A 426 -46.68 79.24 85.06
C ASN A 426 -45.95 77.89 84.79
N SER A 427 -45.63 77.42 83.57
CA SER A 427 -45.41 78.07 82.27
C SER A 427 -45.31 77.01 81.13
N THR A 428 -45.68 77.42 79.90
CA THR A 428 -45.06 77.10 78.57
C THR A 428 -45.04 75.65 78.03
N ASN A 429 -45.69 75.36 76.89
CA ASN A 429 -45.21 75.50 75.48
C ASN A 429 -44.02 74.53 75.17
N HIS A 430 -43.88 73.77 74.07
CA HIS A 430 -44.29 73.83 72.65
C HIS A 430 -44.22 72.39 72.07
N SER A 431 -45.18 71.98 71.24
CA SER A 431 -45.13 71.85 69.76
C SER A 431 -44.16 70.80 69.18
N ALA A 432 -44.72 69.86 68.42
CA ALA A 432 -44.06 69.26 67.27
C ALA A 432 -45.08 69.12 66.14
N ASP A 433 -44.76 69.79 65.04
CA ASP A 433 -45.41 69.77 63.74
C ASP A 433 -44.65 68.84 62.78
N CYS A 434 -45.35 68.43 61.71
CA CYS A 434 -44.97 67.93 60.37
C CYS A 434 -43.63 67.18 60.15
N GLY A 435 -43.59 66.02 59.49
CA GLY A 435 -43.88 65.81 58.06
C GLY A 435 -42.56 65.46 57.34
N SER A 436 -42.42 64.29 56.71
CA SER A 436 -42.59 64.04 55.26
C SER A 436 -41.27 63.92 54.47
N MET A 437 -41.31 63.03 53.45
CA MET A 437 -40.35 62.78 52.34
C MET A 437 -39.03 62.05 52.68
N GLY A 438 -38.50 61.10 51.92
CA GLY A 438 -38.74 60.66 50.54
C GLY A 438 -37.51 60.89 49.65
N SER A 439 -36.92 59.82 49.09
CA SER A 439 -36.03 59.69 47.88
C SER A 439 -34.83 58.76 48.15
N ARG A 440 -34.10 58.13 47.20
CA ARG A 440 -34.19 57.69 45.79
C ARG A 440 -32.87 56.91 45.51
N ALA A 441 -32.92 55.89 44.64
CA ALA A 441 -31.92 55.34 43.69
C ALA A 441 -30.39 55.32 43.99
N SER A 442 -29.74 54.18 43.66
CA SER A 442 -28.64 54.10 42.66
C SER A 442 -28.26 52.65 42.29
N SER A 443 -27.74 52.53 41.07
CA SER A 443 -27.35 51.40 40.22
C SER A 443 -25.95 50.83 40.45
N THR A 444 -25.68 49.58 40.02
CA THR A 444 -24.43 49.12 39.32
C THR A 444 -24.61 47.76 38.62
N ASN A 445 -23.67 47.47 37.72
CA ASN A 445 -23.65 46.56 36.58
C ASN A 445 -22.93 45.22 36.87
N SER A 446 -23.24 44.20 36.05
CA SER A 446 -22.28 43.31 35.33
C SER A 446 -21.62 42.06 35.98
N LEU A 447 -21.92 40.92 35.30
CA LEU A 447 -21.16 39.67 35.05
C LEU A 447 -20.95 38.62 36.16
N ASP A 448 -21.29 37.36 35.83
CA ASP A 448 -20.44 36.23 36.20
C ASP A 448 -20.52 35.05 35.20
N ARG A 449 -19.36 34.44 34.92
CA ARG A 449 -19.12 33.31 34.01
C ARG A 449 -18.14 32.38 34.72
N VAL A 450 -18.55 31.16 35.06
CA VAL A 450 -17.66 30.16 35.70
C VAL A 450 -17.54 28.93 34.80
N ASN A 451 -16.30 28.57 34.48
CA ASN A 451 -15.90 27.30 33.91
C ASN A 451 -14.66 26.79 34.66
N SER A 452 -14.58 25.46 34.74
CA SER A 452 -13.39 24.62 34.87
C SER A 452 -12.94 24.12 36.25
N TYR A 453 -13.53 22.97 36.60
CA TYR A 453 -12.93 21.69 37.00
C TYR A 453 -11.45 21.66 37.44
N SER A 454 -11.24 21.17 38.67
CA SER A 454 -9.99 20.59 39.16
C SER A 454 -10.18 19.09 39.38
N GLU A 455 -9.42 18.26 38.67
CA GLU A 455 -9.38 16.80 38.84
C GLU A 455 -7.98 16.38 39.32
N THR A 456 -8.00 15.49 40.30
CA THR A 456 -6.88 14.93 41.07
C THR A 456 -6.14 13.87 40.24
N ALA A 457 -4.82 14.03 40.05
CA ALA A 457 -3.97 13.02 39.41
C ALA A 457 -3.04 12.35 40.43
N ILE A 458 -3.07 11.02 40.42
CA ILE A 458 -2.26 10.07 41.19
C ILE A 458 -0.81 10.12 40.69
N THR A 459 0.13 10.33 41.60
CA THR A 459 1.57 10.32 41.34
C THR A 459 2.14 8.90 41.40
N GLY A 460 2.44 8.32 40.25
CA GLY A 460 3.31 7.15 40.10
C GLY A 460 4.66 7.58 39.55
N ASN A 461 5.71 7.39 40.35
CA ASN A 461 7.11 7.66 40.01
C ASN A 461 7.57 6.94 38.73
N ALA A 462 7.80 7.71 37.68
CA ALA A 462 8.88 7.50 36.72
C ALA A 462 9.41 8.90 36.37
N GLY A 463 10.74 9.07 36.41
CA GLY A 463 11.37 10.36 36.04
C GLY A 463 10.96 10.83 34.65
N PRO A 464 11.24 12.09 34.28
CA PRO A 464 10.78 12.67 33.02
C PRO A 464 11.49 11.99 31.86
N VAL A 465 10.92 10.89 31.36
CA VAL A 465 11.27 10.38 30.03
C VAL A 465 10.69 11.39 29.07
N ASP A 466 11.59 12.13 28.42
CA ASP A 466 11.28 13.20 27.49
C ASP A 466 10.17 12.75 26.53
N ARG A 467 8.99 13.37 26.65
CA ARG A 467 7.77 13.00 25.91
C ARG A 467 8.05 12.98 24.41
N GLN A 468 9.00 13.79 23.96
CA GLN A 468 9.48 13.85 22.59
C GLN A 468 10.25 12.58 22.18
N MET A 469 11.13 12.04 23.02
CA MET A 469 11.87 10.81 22.74
C MET A 469 10.95 9.59 22.66
N LEU A 470 9.89 9.54 23.47
CA LEU A 470 8.87 8.48 23.42
C LEU A 470 8.08 8.54 22.12
N ILE A 471 7.68 9.73 21.68
CA ILE A 471 7.00 9.93 20.39
C ILE A 471 7.92 9.52 19.24
N GLU A 472 9.19 9.94 19.23
CA GLU A 472 10.16 9.53 18.20
C GLU A 472 10.42 8.03 18.18
N ARG A 473 10.44 7.38 19.35
CA ARG A 473 10.58 5.93 19.47
C ARG A 473 9.36 5.21 18.90
N ILE A 474 8.15 5.71 19.19
CA ILE A 474 6.89 5.16 18.64
C ILE A 474 6.87 5.32 17.12
N VAL A 475 7.22 6.49 16.58
CA VAL A 475 7.25 6.73 15.13
C VAL A 475 8.28 5.84 14.43
N ARG A 476 9.48 5.68 15.00
CA ARG A 476 10.48 4.74 14.48
C ARG A 476 10.01 3.29 14.52
N LEU A 477 9.35 2.88 15.60
CA LEU A 477 8.79 1.53 15.70
C LEU A 477 7.65 1.31 14.71
N GLN A 478 6.77 2.31 14.50
CA GLN A 478 5.71 2.26 13.49
C GLN A 478 6.28 2.18 12.07
N GLN A 479 7.36 2.91 11.76
CA GLN A 479 8.05 2.80 10.47
C GLN A 479 8.72 1.44 10.27
N ILE A 480 9.35 0.88 11.30
CA ILE A 480 9.95 -0.47 11.22
C ILE A 480 8.85 -1.53 11.07
N HIS A 481 7.73 -1.39 11.78
CA HIS A 481 6.58 -2.28 11.64
C HIS A 481 5.96 -2.18 10.25
N ALA A 482 5.76 -0.98 9.71
CA ALA A 482 5.25 -0.77 8.35
C ALA A 482 6.15 -1.47 7.32
N LYS A 483 7.47 -1.25 7.37
CA LYS A 483 8.42 -1.92 6.46
C LYS A 483 8.42 -3.45 6.60
N LYS A 484 8.22 -3.97 7.82
CA LYS A 484 8.08 -5.41 8.05
C LYS A 484 6.77 -5.94 7.47
N ASN A 485 5.67 -5.18 7.59
CA ASN A 485 4.40 -5.54 6.99
C ASN A 485 4.48 -5.57 5.46
N ASP A 486 5.06 -4.54 4.83
CA ASP A 486 5.27 -4.51 3.38
C ASP A 486 6.11 -5.72 2.91
N LYS A 487 7.08 -6.15 3.72
CA LYS A 487 7.89 -7.34 3.43
C LYS A 487 7.08 -8.64 3.60
N ILE A 488 6.19 -8.72 4.57
CA ILE A 488 5.29 -9.85 4.76
C ILE A 488 4.32 -9.94 3.58
N ASP A 489 3.71 -8.82 3.17
CA ASP A 489 2.78 -8.77 2.04
C ASP A 489 3.46 -9.19 0.73
N PHE A 490 4.69 -8.70 0.48
CA PHE A 490 5.51 -9.14 -0.66
C PHE A 490 5.80 -10.64 -0.64
N LEU A 491 6.14 -11.19 0.53
CA LEU A 491 6.42 -12.62 0.66
C LEU A 491 5.16 -13.47 0.48
N GLN A 492 4.00 -12.98 0.94
CA GLN A 492 2.71 -13.63 0.73
C GLN A 492 2.33 -13.65 -0.75
N GLU A 493 2.51 -12.55 -1.48
CA GLU A 493 2.25 -12.49 -2.92
C GLU A 493 3.16 -13.45 -3.70
N HIS A 494 4.45 -13.53 -3.34
CA HIS A 494 5.38 -14.47 -3.97
C HIS A 494 5.03 -15.94 -3.68
N VAL A 495 4.63 -16.27 -2.44
CA VAL A 495 4.14 -17.61 -2.09
C VAL A 495 2.88 -17.95 -2.88
N GLN A 496 1.96 -17.00 -3.05
CA GLN A 496 0.75 -17.19 -3.85
C GLN A 496 1.07 -17.48 -5.32
N GLN A 497 1.98 -16.72 -5.94
CA GLN A 497 2.43 -16.97 -7.32
C GLN A 497 3.09 -18.35 -7.47
N LEU A 498 3.93 -18.76 -6.51
CA LEU A 498 4.54 -20.09 -6.49
C LEU A 498 3.49 -21.21 -6.40
N VAL A 499 2.46 -21.04 -5.58
CA VAL A 499 1.34 -21.98 -5.47
C VAL A 499 0.57 -22.08 -6.79
N GLU A 500 0.29 -20.95 -7.44
CA GLU A 500 -0.38 -20.93 -8.74
C GLU A 500 0.43 -21.65 -9.83
N GLU A 501 1.74 -21.43 -9.88
CA GLU A 501 2.65 -22.12 -10.80
C GLU A 501 2.72 -23.63 -10.50
N LEU A 502 2.74 -24.02 -9.23
CA LEU A 502 2.64 -25.43 -8.81
C LEU A 502 1.33 -26.06 -9.27
N GLN A 503 0.20 -25.38 -9.09
CA GLN A 503 -1.11 -25.86 -9.54
C GLN A 503 -1.23 -25.93 -11.07
N LYS A 504 -0.62 -25.01 -11.81
CA LYS A 504 -0.54 -25.08 -13.28
C LYS A 504 0.29 -26.28 -13.73
N LYS A 505 1.46 -26.51 -13.11
CA LYS A 505 2.31 -27.67 -13.39
C LYS A 505 1.61 -28.98 -13.03
N GLN A 506 0.92 -29.03 -11.89
CA GLN A 506 0.10 -30.19 -11.50
C GLN A 506 -1.00 -30.48 -12.52
N ARG A 507 -1.69 -29.45 -13.02
CA ARG A 507 -2.68 -29.60 -14.11
C ARG A 507 -2.04 -30.08 -15.42
N LEU A 508 -0.85 -29.59 -15.76
CA LEU A 508 -0.12 -30.03 -16.94
C LEU A 508 0.26 -31.51 -16.81
N ILE A 509 0.77 -31.92 -15.64
CA ILE A 509 1.11 -33.32 -15.35
C ILE A 509 -0.14 -34.20 -15.40
N GLN A 510 -1.24 -33.78 -14.79
CA GLN A 510 -2.52 -34.50 -14.89
C GLN A 510 -2.99 -34.64 -16.35
N HIS A 511 -2.85 -33.58 -17.15
CA HIS A 511 -3.19 -33.62 -18.58
C HIS A 511 -2.26 -34.57 -19.35
N TYR A 512 -0.97 -34.60 -19.02
CA TYR A 512 -0.01 -35.55 -19.60
C TYR A 512 -0.32 -36.99 -19.20
N ILE A 513 -0.64 -37.25 -17.93
CA ILE A 513 -1.02 -38.59 -17.45
C ILE A 513 -2.28 -39.06 -18.17
N ILE A 514 -3.32 -38.23 -18.29
CA ILE A 514 -4.56 -38.60 -19.02
C ILE A 514 -4.27 -38.83 -20.51
N ARG A 515 -3.36 -38.05 -21.11
CA ARG A 515 -2.95 -38.21 -22.51
C ARG A 515 -2.10 -39.46 -22.74
N GLU A 516 -1.29 -39.83 -21.74
CA GLU A 516 -0.44 -41.02 -21.77
C GLU A 516 -1.27 -42.27 -21.47
N GLU A 517 -2.21 -42.23 -20.52
CA GLU A 517 -3.22 -43.28 -20.29
C GLU A 517 -4.10 -43.49 -21.54
N ALA A 518 -4.46 -42.42 -22.26
CA ALA A 518 -5.13 -42.51 -23.55
C ALA A 518 -4.25 -43.10 -24.67
N GLY A 519 -2.92 -43.00 -24.55
CA GLY A 519 -1.95 -43.62 -25.46
C GLY A 519 -1.63 -45.07 -25.11
N VAL A 520 -1.66 -45.44 -23.83
CA VAL A 520 -1.36 -46.78 -23.30
C VAL A 520 -2.56 -47.73 -23.40
N LEU A 521 -3.78 -47.21 -23.53
CA LEU A 521 -5.00 -48.01 -23.82
C LEU A 521 -5.16 -48.36 -25.31
N ALA A 522 -4.23 -47.96 -26.20
CA ALA A 522 -4.21 -48.42 -27.58
C ALA A 522 -3.48 -49.77 -27.67
N PRO A 523 -4.13 -50.86 -28.13
CA PRO A 523 -3.54 -52.19 -28.10
C PRO A 523 -2.32 -52.27 -29.03
N PRO A 524 -1.30 -53.10 -28.70
CA PRO A 524 -0.10 -53.23 -29.50
C PRO A 524 -0.49 -53.85 -30.85
N ARG A 525 -0.39 -53.07 -31.93
CA ARG A 525 -0.65 -53.57 -33.28
C ARG A 525 0.46 -54.54 -33.66
N GLN A 526 0.12 -55.82 -33.57
CA GLN A 526 0.86 -56.91 -34.17
C GLN A 526 1.08 -56.64 -35.66
N HIS A 527 2.34 -56.75 -36.08
CA HIS A 527 2.71 -56.92 -37.47
C HIS A 527 1.99 -58.12 -38.05
N THR A 528 1.00 -57.89 -38.90
CA THR A 528 0.53 -58.88 -39.86
C THR A 528 0.39 -58.23 -41.22
N ASP A 529 1.04 -58.84 -42.19
CA ASP A 529 1.02 -58.51 -43.59
C ASP A 529 -0.41 -58.40 -44.14
N SER A 530 -0.77 -57.24 -44.69
CA SER A 530 -1.65 -57.17 -45.86
C SER A 530 -1.75 -55.74 -46.44
N LYS A 531 -1.14 -55.59 -47.62
CA LYS A 531 -1.40 -54.66 -48.75
C LYS A 531 -1.68 -53.15 -48.48
N PRO A 532 -1.10 -52.25 -49.29
CA PRO A 532 -1.28 -50.81 -49.13
C PRO A 532 -2.63 -50.38 -49.71
N LYS A 533 -3.47 -49.74 -48.90
CA LYS A 533 -4.54 -48.87 -49.38
C LYS A 533 -4.31 -47.47 -48.85
N HIS A 534 -3.76 -46.65 -49.73
CA HIS A 534 -3.78 -45.20 -49.63
C HIS A 534 -5.22 -44.70 -49.49
N GLY A 535 -5.40 -43.82 -48.51
CA GLY A 535 -6.55 -42.96 -48.36
C GLY A 535 -6.25 -42.03 -47.20
N MET A 536 -5.51 -40.94 -47.46
CA MET A 536 -5.47 -39.80 -46.55
C MET A 536 -6.93 -39.43 -46.26
N THR A 537 -7.39 -39.70 -45.04
CA THR A 537 -8.70 -39.24 -44.59
C THR A 537 -8.70 -37.71 -44.65
N LEU A 538 -9.80 -37.12 -45.13
CA LEU A 538 -9.95 -35.67 -45.29
C LEU A 538 -9.54 -34.90 -44.02
N GLU A 539 -9.84 -35.48 -42.87
CA GLU A 539 -9.48 -34.98 -41.54
C GLU A 539 -7.96 -34.93 -41.30
N LEU A 540 -7.22 -35.96 -41.71
CA LEU A 540 -5.75 -35.97 -41.61
C LEU A 540 -5.13 -34.95 -42.56
N SER A 541 -5.68 -34.78 -43.76
CA SER A 541 -5.20 -33.75 -44.70
C SER A 541 -5.49 -32.32 -44.23
N ILE A 542 -6.61 -32.09 -43.55
CA ILE A 542 -6.94 -30.79 -42.93
C ILE A 542 -6.00 -30.50 -41.76
N GLU A 543 -5.75 -31.50 -40.90
CA GLU A 543 -4.82 -31.38 -39.77
C GLU A 543 -3.39 -31.08 -40.24
N VAL A 544 -2.92 -31.77 -41.28
CA VAL A 544 -1.60 -31.55 -41.88
C VAL A 544 -1.51 -30.15 -42.51
N ASN A 545 -2.53 -29.72 -43.25
CA ASN A 545 -2.56 -28.37 -43.83
C ASN A 545 -2.57 -27.29 -42.74
N ARG A 546 -3.31 -27.48 -41.65
CA ARG A 546 -3.36 -26.53 -40.53
C ARG A 546 -2.01 -26.41 -39.83
N LYS A 547 -1.31 -27.53 -39.64
CA LYS A 547 0.06 -27.53 -39.11
C LYS A 547 1.05 -26.88 -40.07
N MET A 548 0.96 -27.17 -41.36
CA MET A 548 1.83 -26.59 -42.37
C MET A 548 1.63 -25.07 -42.49
N GLN A 549 0.37 -24.61 -42.40
CA GLN A 549 0.03 -23.20 -42.37
C GLN A 549 0.60 -22.50 -41.12
N SER A 550 0.48 -23.12 -39.94
CA SER A 550 1.07 -22.58 -38.71
C SER A 550 2.59 -22.46 -38.80
N VAL A 551 3.29 -23.45 -39.37
CA VAL A 551 4.75 -23.40 -39.57
C VAL A 551 5.14 -22.30 -40.57
N LEU A 552 4.36 -22.12 -41.63
CA LEU A 552 4.59 -21.05 -42.62
C LEU A 552 4.39 -19.66 -42.00
N GLU A 553 3.32 -19.46 -41.23
CA GLU A 553 3.04 -18.21 -40.52
C GLU A 553 4.17 -17.86 -39.53
N ASP A 554 4.64 -18.85 -38.75
CA ASP A 554 5.72 -18.66 -37.78
C ASP A 554 7.07 -18.35 -38.46
N THR A 555 7.33 -18.99 -39.60
CA THR A 555 8.54 -18.75 -40.42
C THR A 555 8.50 -17.38 -41.09
N LEU A 556 7.34 -16.95 -41.59
CA LEU A 556 7.17 -15.62 -42.17
C LEU A 556 7.35 -14.53 -41.11
N LEU A 557 6.80 -14.72 -39.91
CA LEU A 557 6.96 -13.77 -38.81
C LEU A 557 8.44 -13.60 -38.43
N LYS A 558 9.17 -14.72 -38.28
CA LYS A 558 10.62 -14.69 -38.03
C LYS A 558 11.40 -13.96 -39.12
N ASN A 559 11.06 -14.19 -40.39
CA ASN A 559 11.72 -13.50 -41.50
C ASN A 559 11.45 -11.99 -41.52
N ILE A 560 10.23 -11.56 -41.18
CA ILE A 560 9.90 -10.13 -41.05
C ILE A 560 10.75 -9.50 -39.93
N THR A 561 10.80 -10.12 -38.76
CA THR A 561 11.58 -9.62 -37.62
C THR A 561 13.09 -9.59 -37.91
N LEU A 562 13.61 -10.59 -38.62
CA LEU A 562 15.00 -10.60 -39.06
C LEU A 562 15.29 -9.46 -40.06
N LYS A 563 14.36 -9.19 -40.99
CA LYS A 563 14.50 -8.08 -41.95
C LYS A 563 14.52 -6.73 -41.23
N GLU A 564 13.63 -6.50 -40.26
CA GLU A 564 13.61 -5.28 -39.46
C GLU A 564 14.90 -5.12 -38.63
N SER A 565 15.41 -6.21 -38.08
CA SER A 565 16.68 -6.23 -37.35
C SER A 565 17.87 -5.88 -38.25
N LEU A 566 17.89 -6.41 -39.48
CA LEU A 566 18.90 -6.09 -40.49
C LEU A 566 18.80 -4.64 -40.98
N GLU A 567 17.60 -4.10 -41.15
CA GLU A 567 17.41 -2.68 -41.50
C GLU A 567 17.85 -1.74 -40.38
N MET A 568 17.57 -2.08 -39.11
CA MET A 568 18.08 -1.34 -37.96
C MET A 568 19.61 -1.39 -37.87
N LEU A 569 20.20 -2.57 -38.08
CA LEU A 569 21.65 -2.73 -38.10
C LEU A 569 22.29 -1.94 -39.25
N GLY A 570 21.69 -1.95 -40.44
CA GLY A 570 22.15 -1.16 -41.59
C GLY A 570 22.11 0.35 -41.33
N LYS A 571 21.07 0.84 -40.64
CA LYS A 571 20.99 2.25 -40.22
C LYS A 571 22.05 2.61 -39.19
N GLU A 572 22.34 1.73 -38.24
CA GLU A 572 23.38 1.95 -37.24
C GLU A 572 24.79 1.91 -37.87
N ILE A 573 25.02 1.04 -38.85
CA ILE A 573 26.27 1.02 -39.64
C ILE A 573 26.42 2.29 -40.48
N GLN A 574 25.35 2.83 -41.10
CA GLN A 574 25.42 4.11 -41.82
C GLN A 574 25.69 5.32 -40.92
N ARG A 575 25.40 5.19 -39.63
CA ARG A 575 25.58 6.25 -38.63
C ARG A 575 27.01 6.28 -38.06
N LEU A 576 27.69 5.14 -38.04
CA LEU A 576 29.12 4.99 -37.71
C LEU A 576 29.99 5.40 -38.90
#